data_AF-A0A425C2M4-F1
#
_entry.id   AF-A0A425C2M4-F1
#
_cell.length_a   1.000
_cell.length_b   1.000
_cell.length_c   1.000
_cell.angle_alpha   90.00
_cell.angle_beta   90.00
_cell.angle_gamma   90.00
#
_symmetry.space_group_name_H-M   'P 1'
#
loop_
_entity.id
_entity.type
_entity.pdbx_description
1 polymer ?
#
loop_
_entity_poly.entity_id
_entity_poly.type
_entity_poly.pdbx_seq_one_letter_code
_entity_poly.pdbx_strand_id
1 'polypeptide(L)'
;MSRPPARPSIALPTNAFTSDFLYRRYCRCHMDISSFTPPSVDTRIPRVSMTTLTPTLFFGQYARRPVILTDAISSWPSFTPGSPQQWTIESLVARFGDVVCRVTHNLDVQPPIRMPLADFAAYAAAQHDETPLYVFDQHFGTTMPPLLDDYAIPSVFNEDLLAVLPPEVRPDFRWLVVGPARYESCGAGNDRDETEVYHVLGVTGLVSCQ
;
A
#
# COMPACT_ATOMS: atom_id res chain seq x y z
N MET A 1 -1.93 -24.26 -19.68
CA MET A 1 -2.16 -23.60 -18.39
C MET A 1 -3.10 -24.48 -17.57
N SER A 2 -2.61 -25.04 -16.47
CA SER A 2 -3.42 -25.88 -15.56
C SER A 2 -4.42 -25.02 -14.81
N ARG A 3 -5.68 -25.46 -14.75
CA ARG A 3 -6.72 -24.80 -13.94
C ARG A 3 -6.22 -24.68 -12.49
N PRO A 4 -6.37 -23.52 -11.82
CA PRO A 4 -6.06 -23.42 -10.41
C PRO A 4 -6.86 -24.48 -9.64
N PRO A 5 -6.27 -25.10 -8.60
CA PRO A 5 -6.94 -26.12 -7.82
C PRO A 5 -8.28 -25.57 -7.29
N ALA A 6 -9.31 -26.42 -7.28
CA ALA A 6 -10.61 -26.03 -6.74
C ALA A 6 -10.43 -25.61 -5.27
N ARG A 7 -11.06 -24.49 -4.87
CA ARG A 7 -10.98 -24.02 -3.49
C ARG A 7 -11.39 -25.16 -2.55
N PRO A 8 -10.65 -25.41 -1.46
CA PRO A 8 -11.22 -26.21 -0.39
C PRO A 8 -12.53 -25.56 0.03
N SER A 9 -13.64 -26.28 -0.03
CA SER A 9 -14.89 -25.85 0.60
C SER A 9 -14.97 -26.59 1.93
N ILE A 10 -14.84 -25.86 3.02
CA ILE A 10 -15.15 -26.39 4.34
C ILE A 10 -16.68 -26.43 4.44
N ALA A 11 -17.28 -27.55 4.02
CA ALA A 11 -18.66 -27.86 4.33
C ALA A 11 -18.70 -28.35 5.78
N LEU A 12 -19.13 -27.48 6.71
CA LEU A 12 -19.28 -27.85 8.11
C LEU A 12 -20.63 -28.52 8.33
N PRO A 13 -20.68 -29.73 8.94
CA PRO A 13 -21.90 -30.28 9.49
C PRO A 13 -22.61 -29.29 10.42
N THR A 14 -23.94 -29.32 10.46
CA THR A 14 -24.73 -28.42 11.32
C THR A 14 -24.48 -28.61 12.83
N ASN A 15 -23.88 -29.73 13.21
CA ASN A 15 -23.47 -30.07 14.57
C ASN A 15 -21.94 -29.98 14.80
N ALA A 16 -21.18 -29.44 13.84
CA ALA A 16 -19.74 -29.32 13.96
C ALA A 16 -19.37 -28.28 15.02
N PHE A 17 -18.34 -28.58 15.81
CA PHE A 17 -17.73 -27.60 16.71
C PHE A 17 -17.07 -26.51 15.85
N THR A 18 -17.54 -25.27 16.00
CA THR A 18 -16.98 -24.12 15.26
C THR A 18 -15.99 -23.39 16.15
N SER A 19 -14.89 -22.92 15.53
CA SER A 19 -13.93 -22.03 16.18
C SER A 19 -13.88 -20.74 15.40
N ASP A 20 -14.40 -19.68 15.98
CA ASP A 20 -14.34 -18.33 15.40
C ASP A 20 -12.90 -17.91 15.10
N PHE A 21 -11.96 -18.36 15.94
CA PHE A 21 -10.53 -18.14 15.76
C PHE A 21 -10.01 -18.80 14.48
N LEU A 22 -10.21 -20.11 14.30
CA LEU A 22 -9.73 -20.82 13.11
C LEU A 22 -10.47 -20.41 11.84
N TYR A 23 -11.78 -20.17 11.94
CA TYR A 23 -12.60 -19.74 10.82
C TYR A 23 -12.14 -18.39 10.26
N ARG A 24 -11.85 -17.40 11.11
CA ARG A 24 -11.34 -16.09 10.68
C ARG A 24 -9.98 -16.22 9.97
N ARG A 25 -9.09 -17.08 10.46
CA ARG A 25 -7.79 -17.33 9.82
C ARG A 25 -7.97 -17.96 8.44
N TYR A 26 -8.83 -18.96 8.35
CA TYR A 26 -9.19 -19.58 7.09
C TYR A 26 -9.75 -18.55 6.08
N CYS A 27 -10.66 -17.68 6.52
CA CYS A 27 -11.19 -16.60 5.69
C CYS A 27 -10.09 -15.64 5.20
N ARG A 28 -9.13 -15.27 6.05
CA ARG A 28 -8.02 -14.36 5.67
C ARG A 28 -7.15 -14.90 4.52
N CYS A 29 -7.03 -16.22 4.42
CA CYS A 29 -6.26 -16.88 3.38
C CYS A 29 -7.05 -17.12 2.07
N HIS A 30 -8.38 -17.24 2.15
CA HIS A 30 -9.19 -17.79 1.05
C HIS A 30 -10.41 -16.95 0.63
N MET A 31 -10.69 -15.85 1.34
CA MET A 31 -11.81 -14.98 1.02
C MET A 31 -11.51 -14.16 -0.22
N ASP A 32 -12.50 -14.11 -1.12
CA ASP A 32 -12.46 -13.28 -2.31
C ASP A 32 -13.08 -11.93 -2.01
N ILE A 33 -12.28 -10.88 -2.09
CA ILE A 33 -12.71 -9.50 -1.84
C ILE A 33 -12.81 -8.68 -3.12
N SER A 34 -12.61 -9.29 -4.31
CA SER A 34 -12.66 -8.57 -5.60
C SER A 34 -13.99 -7.84 -5.84
N SER A 35 -15.08 -8.40 -5.32
CA SER A 35 -16.43 -7.81 -5.40
C SER A 35 -16.85 -7.10 -4.11
N PHE A 36 -15.98 -7.04 -3.11
CA PHE A 36 -16.30 -6.40 -1.85
C PHE A 36 -16.31 -4.88 -2.03
N THR A 37 -17.51 -4.30 -1.93
CA THR A 37 -17.67 -2.85 -1.80
C THR A 37 -17.91 -2.54 -0.33
N PRO A 38 -17.05 -1.73 0.34
CA PRO A 38 -17.29 -1.31 1.70
C PRO A 38 -18.69 -0.67 1.81
N PRO A 39 -19.49 -1.01 2.83
CA PRO A 39 -20.79 -0.38 3.03
C PRO A 39 -20.58 1.13 3.25
N SER A 40 -21.28 1.96 2.48
CA SER A 40 -21.39 3.42 2.54
C SER A 40 -20.17 4.19 3.08
N VAL A 41 -19.53 4.96 2.22
CA VAL A 41 -18.46 5.91 2.61
C VAL A 41 -18.89 6.72 3.82
N ASP A 42 -18.11 6.69 4.91
CA ASP A 42 -18.39 7.43 6.13
C ASP A 42 -18.48 8.93 5.81
N THR A 43 -19.70 9.47 5.85
CA THR A 43 -19.98 10.88 5.52
C THR A 43 -19.42 11.85 6.56
N ARG A 44 -18.94 11.36 7.71
CA ARG A 44 -18.30 12.17 8.75
C ARG A 44 -16.90 12.62 8.37
N ILE A 45 -16.23 11.92 7.44
CA ILE A 45 -14.90 12.30 6.96
C ILE A 45 -15.07 13.17 5.71
N PRO A 46 -14.79 14.49 5.79
CA PRO A 46 -14.94 15.37 4.64
C PRO A 46 -14.00 14.95 3.51
N ARG A 47 -14.50 15.05 2.27
CA ARG A 47 -13.73 14.83 1.04
C ARG A 47 -13.52 16.18 0.37
N VAL A 48 -12.27 16.58 0.18
CA VAL A 48 -11.91 17.91 -0.32
C VAL A 48 -10.96 17.76 -1.49
N SER A 49 -11.25 18.41 -2.61
CA SER A 49 -10.37 18.40 -3.77
C SER A 49 -9.14 19.24 -3.54
N MET A 50 -7.98 18.68 -3.90
CA MET A 50 -6.70 19.42 -3.89
C MET A 50 -6.68 20.59 -4.88
N THR A 51 -7.56 20.60 -5.88
CA THR A 51 -7.66 21.70 -6.87
C THR A 51 -8.20 23.00 -6.27
N THR A 52 -9.00 22.92 -5.21
CA THR A 52 -9.63 24.07 -4.54
C THR A 52 -9.02 24.39 -3.19
N LEU A 53 -8.08 23.56 -2.72
CA LEU A 53 -7.50 23.62 -1.39
C LEU A 53 -6.20 24.43 -1.39
N THR A 54 -6.14 25.46 -0.56
CA THR A 54 -4.89 26.19 -0.27
C THR A 54 -4.27 25.68 1.04
N PRO A 55 -2.95 25.80 1.24
CA PRO A 55 -2.31 25.47 2.51
C PRO A 55 -2.97 26.15 3.70
N THR A 56 -3.27 27.46 3.60
CA THR A 56 -3.95 28.21 4.67
C THR A 56 -5.30 27.62 5.04
N LEU A 57 -6.10 27.22 4.04
CA LEU A 57 -7.42 26.63 4.28
C LEU A 57 -7.28 25.23 4.88
N PHE A 58 -6.31 24.44 4.41
CA PHE A 58 -6.00 23.13 4.98
C PHE A 58 -5.60 23.21 6.46
N PHE A 59 -4.62 24.06 6.80
CA PHE A 59 -4.15 24.21 8.18
C PHE A 59 -5.22 24.81 9.10
N GLY A 60 -6.04 25.73 8.60
CA GLY A 60 -7.12 26.35 9.38
C GLY A 60 -8.29 25.40 9.68
N GLN A 61 -8.63 24.48 8.77
CA GLN A 61 -9.88 23.69 8.87
C GLN A 61 -9.69 22.18 9.00
N TYR A 62 -8.56 21.63 8.56
CA TYR A 62 -8.39 20.18 8.37
C TYR A 62 -7.16 19.60 9.05
N ALA A 63 -6.12 20.38 9.39
CA ALA A 63 -4.88 19.84 9.98
C ALA A 63 -5.06 19.11 11.33
N ARG A 64 -6.17 19.33 12.05
CA ARG A 64 -6.45 18.71 13.36
C ARG A 64 -7.58 17.68 13.33
N ARG A 65 -8.01 17.23 12.15
CA ARG A 65 -9.07 16.22 12.00
C ARG A 65 -8.87 15.34 10.76
N PRO A 66 -9.44 14.13 10.72
CA PRO A 66 -9.41 13.31 9.51
C PRO A 66 -10.08 14.02 8.32
N VAL A 67 -9.43 13.96 7.16
CA VAL A 67 -9.94 14.47 5.87
C VAL A 67 -9.43 13.55 4.76
N ILE A 68 -10.23 13.37 3.71
CA ILE A 68 -9.83 12.67 2.49
C ILE A 68 -9.56 13.73 1.42
N LEU A 69 -8.32 13.81 0.96
CA LEU A 69 -7.93 14.70 -0.13
C LEU A 69 -8.17 13.98 -1.47
N THR A 70 -9.10 14.50 -2.28
CA THR A 70 -9.32 13.99 -3.64
C THR A 70 -8.39 14.70 -4.61
N ASP A 71 -8.11 14.06 -5.74
CA ASP A 71 -7.30 14.62 -6.84
C ASP A 71 -5.84 14.92 -6.45
N ALA A 72 -5.39 14.47 -5.28
CA ALA A 72 -4.07 14.78 -4.72
C ALA A 72 -2.89 14.18 -5.50
N ILE A 73 -3.14 13.10 -6.21
CA ILE A 73 -2.13 12.34 -6.98
C ILE A 73 -2.38 12.43 -8.49
N SER A 74 -3.33 13.26 -8.92
CA SER A 74 -3.78 13.35 -10.31
C SER A 74 -2.67 13.77 -11.29
N SER A 75 -1.65 14.49 -10.80
CA SER A 75 -0.50 14.93 -11.59
C SER A 75 0.69 13.96 -11.52
N TRP A 76 0.62 12.89 -10.73
CA TRP A 76 1.77 12.01 -10.54
C TRP A 76 1.99 11.12 -11.76
N PRO A 77 3.22 11.07 -12.30
CA PRO A 77 3.57 10.09 -13.33
C PRO A 77 3.29 8.65 -12.90
N SER A 78 3.41 8.33 -11.61
CA SER A 78 3.11 7.00 -11.05
C SER A 78 1.65 6.59 -11.17
N PHE A 79 0.73 7.55 -11.12
CA PHE A 79 -0.72 7.30 -11.14
C PHE A 79 -1.34 7.51 -12.52
N THR A 80 -0.63 8.17 -13.43
CA THR A 80 -1.15 8.52 -14.76
C THR A 80 -1.19 7.28 -15.68
N PRO A 81 -2.37 6.86 -16.17
CA PRO A 81 -2.46 5.69 -17.05
C PRO A 81 -1.66 5.88 -18.34
N GLY A 82 -0.85 4.88 -18.71
CA GLY A 82 -0.01 4.92 -19.91
C GLY A 82 1.26 5.74 -19.76
N SER A 83 1.53 6.29 -18.58
CA SER A 83 2.83 6.88 -18.23
C SER A 83 3.91 5.81 -18.23
N PRO A 84 5.13 6.07 -18.76
CA PRO A 84 6.26 5.15 -18.63
C PRO A 84 6.71 4.96 -17.16
N GLN A 85 6.28 5.87 -16.27
CA GLN A 85 6.53 5.86 -14.84
C GLN A 85 5.35 5.32 -14.05
N GLN A 86 4.28 4.82 -14.70
CA GLN A 86 3.13 4.25 -14.01
C GLN A 86 3.57 3.12 -13.08
N TRP A 87 3.08 3.11 -11.84
CA TRP A 87 3.45 2.08 -10.88
C TRP A 87 2.52 0.87 -10.98
N THR A 88 3.04 -0.19 -11.59
CA THR A 88 2.55 -1.57 -11.48
C THR A 88 3.69 -2.46 -10.98
N ILE A 89 3.41 -3.65 -10.44
CA ILE A 89 4.48 -4.56 -10.00
C ILE A 89 5.41 -4.92 -11.15
N GLU A 90 4.86 -5.15 -12.34
CA GLU A 90 5.62 -5.49 -13.54
C GLU A 90 6.58 -4.36 -13.90
N SER A 91 6.10 -3.11 -13.90
CA SER A 91 6.93 -1.93 -14.17
C SER A 91 8.02 -1.73 -13.11
N LEU A 92 7.70 -1.96 -11.83
CA LEU A 92 8.63 -1.78 -10.72
C LEU A 92 9.70 -2.88 -10.72
N VAL A 93 9.33 -4.13 -10.99
CA VAL A 93 10.27 -5.25 -11.15
C VAL A 93 11.15 -5.06 -12.39
N ALA A 94 10.59 -4.57 -13.51
CA ALA A 94 11.38 -4.29 -14.71
C ALA A 94 12.45 -3.20 -14.47
N ARG A 95 12.16 -2.22 -13.61
CA ARG A 95 13.08 -1.11 -13.28
C ARG A 95 14.04 -1.44 -12.13
N PHE A 96 13.58 -2.20 -11.13
CA PHE A 96 14.24 -2.33 -9.83
C PHE A 96 14.21 -3.76 -9.25
N GLY A 97 14.00 -4.79 -10.08
CA GLY A 97 13.85 -6.17 -9.61
C GLY A 97 14.98 -6.69 -8.71
N ASP A 98 16.22 -6.29 -8.99
CA ASP A 98 17.41 -6.67 -8.22
C ASP A 98 17.61 -5.83 -6.94
N VAL A 99 16.83 -4.76 -6.74
CA VAL A 99 16.95 -3.90 -5.57
C VAL A 99 16.39 -4.62 -4.35
N VAL A 100 17.22 -4.73 -3.31
CA VAL A 100 16.84 -5.35 -2.05
C VAL A 100 16.01 -4.40 -1.21
N CYS A 101 14.75 -4.76 -0.99
CA CYS A 101 13.79 -4.01 -0.20
C CYS A 101 13.64 -4.58 1.22
N ARG A 102 13.29 -3.72 2.19
CA ARG A 102 12.81 -4.14 3.51
C ARG A 102 11.40 -4.71 3.40
N VAL A 103 11.25 -5.96 3.80
CA VAL A 103 9.99 -6.69 3.85
C VAL A 103 9.61 -6.92 5.32
N THR A 104 8.36 -6.63 5.64
CA THR A 104 7.83 -6.69 7.00
C THR A 104 6.63 -7.64 7.06
N HIS A 105 6.42 -8.15 8.27
CA HIS A 105 5.25 -8.90 8.69
C HIS A 105 4.55 -8.10 9.81
N ASN A 106 3.29 -8.38 10.13
CA ASN A 106 2.58 -7.72 11.24
C ASN A 106 3.17 -8.01 12.64
N LEU A 107 4.23 -8.82 12.71
CA LEU A 107 5.03 -9.04 13.88
C LEU A 107 6.37 -8.34 13.64
N ASP A 108 6.83 -7.51 14.57
CA ASP A 108 8.15 -6.90 14.51
C ASP A 108 9.22 -8.00 14.57
N VAL A 109 9.64 -8.49 13.41
CA VAL A 109 10.70 -9.49 13.28
C VAL A 109 12.05 -8.77 13.30
N GLN A 110 12.95 -9.21 14.18
CA GLN A 110 14.33 -8.77 14.21
C GLN A 110 15.30 -9.93 13.91
N PRO A 111 16.25 -9.76 12.98
CA PRO A 111 16.43 -8.59 12.09
C PRO A 111 15.31 -8.48 11.04
N PRO A 112 15.10 -7.29 10.43
CA PRO A 112 14.09 -7.12 9.39
C PRO A 112 14.41 -8.01 8.18
N ILE A 113 13.38 -8.58 7.57
CA ILE A 113 13.52 -9.42 6.37
C ILE A 113 13.88 -8.50 5.20
N ARG A 114 14.81 -8.95 4.37
CA ARG A 114 15.26 -8.22 3.18
C ARG A 114 15.31 -9.17 2.00
N MET A 115 14.77 -8.76 0.86
CA MET A 115 14.81 -9.55 -0.39
C MET A 115 14.75 -8.64 -1.62
N PRO A 116 15.25 -9.10 -2.78
CA PRO A 116 15.03 -8.44 -4.06
C PRO A 116 13.54 -8.19 -4.33
N LEU A 117 13.22 -7.07 -4.97
CA LEU A 117 11.85 -6.75 -5.35
C LEU A 117 11.24 -7.81 -6.27
N ALA A 118 12.04 -8.42 -7.14
CA ALA A 118 11.61 -9.53 -8.00
C ALA A 118 11.18 -10.76 -7.18
N ASP A 119 11.93 -11.12 -6.13
CA ASP A 119 11.59 -12.23 -5.25
C ASP A 119 10.32 -11.93 -4.45
N PHE A 120 10.17 -10.69 -3.97
CA PHE A 120 8.93 -10.26 -3.31
C PHE A 120 7.73 -10.35 -4.26
N ALA A 121 7.88 -9.92 -5.52
CA ALA A 121 6.81 -10.02 -6.51
C ALA A 121 6.42 -11.47 -6.80
N ALA A 122 7.41 -12.38 -6.92
CA ALA A 122 7.16 -13.80 -7.08
C ALA A 122 6.44 -14.42 -5.87
N TYR A 123 6.82 -14.01 -4.65
CA TYR A 123 6.10 -14.39 -3.42
C TYR A 123 4.66 -13.86 -3.43
N ALA A 124 4.48 -12.56 -3.71
CA ALA A 124 3.18 -11.90 -3.68
C ALA A 124 2.18 -12.54 -4.65
N ALA A 125 2.65 -13.01 -5.81
CA ALA A 125 1.84 -13.68 -6.81
C ALA A 125 1.40 -15.12 -6.43
N ALA A 126 2.08 -15.76 -5.48
CA ALA A 126 1.87 -17.18 -5.16
C ALA A 126 1.38 -17.44 -3.72
N GLN A 127 1.40 -16.44 -2.84
CA GLN A 127 1.10 -16.61 -1.42
C GLN A 127 -0.39 -16.85 -1.12
N HIS A 128 -0.66 -17.55 -0.01
CA HIS A 128 -1.98 -17.71 0.61
C HIS A 128 -1.91 -17.50 2.13
N ASP A 129 -1.03 -16.60 2.57
CA ASP A 129 -0.70 -16.42 3.97
C ASP A 129 -1.85 -15.72 4.71
N GLU A 130 -2.07 -16.07 5.99
CA GLU A 130 -3.05 -15.38 6.85
C GLU A 130 -2.72 -13.87 6.95
N THR A 131 -1.42 -13.60 7.02
CA THR A 131 -0.80 -12.29 7.18
C THR A 131 0.34 -12.18 6.18
N PRO A 132 0.05 -11.84 4.92
CA PRO A 132 1.08 -11.77 3.89
C PRO A 132 2.16 -10.75 4.23
N LEU A 133 3.37 -11.02 3.75
CA LEU A 133 4.47 -10.07 3.80
C LEU A 133 4.17 -8.85 2.92
N TYR A 134 4.70 -7.69 3.31
CA TYR A 134 4.62 -6.46 2.52
C TYR A 134 5.96 -5.72 2.57
N VAL A 135 6.30 -5.04 1.47
CA VAL A 135 7.41 -4.09 1.43
C VAL A 135 7.01 -2.88 2.27
N PHE A 136 7.92 -2.47 3.15
CA PHE A 136 7.79 -1.26 3.96
C PHE A 136 9.17 -0.61 4.10
N ASP A 137 9.65 0.03 3.05
CA ASP A 137 11.05 0.46 2.92
C ASP A 137 11.20 1.98 2.99
N GLN A 138 11.88 2.47 4.02
CA GLN A 138 12.18 3.90 4.18
C GLN A 138 13.33 4.41 3.30
N HIS A 139 14.22 3.52 2.87
CA HIS A 139 15.45 3.86 2.15
C HIS A 139 15.27 3.82 0.63
N PHE A 140 14.05 3.62 0.15
CA PHE A 140 13.72 3.53 -1.27
C PHE A 140 14.21 4.75 -2.07
N GLY A 141 14.20 5.95 -1.48
CA GLY A 141 14.69 7.16 -2.14
C GLY A 141 16.21 7.19 -2.36
N THR A 142 16.97 6.34 -1.66
CA THR A 142 18.42 6.17 -1.83
C THR A 142 18.73 4.95 -2.71
N THR A 143 17.96 3.86 -2.59
CA THR A 143 18.18 2.62 -3.34
C THR A 143 17.53 2.64 -4.73
N MET A 144 16.45 3.40 -4.90
CA MET A 144 15.72 3.61 -6.16
C MET A 144 15.48 5.11 -6.40
N PRO A 145 16.54 5.94 -6.55
CA PRO A 145 16.39 7.39 -6.73
C PRO A 145 15.40 7.81 -7.83
N PRO A 146 15.31 7.13 -9.00
CA PRO A 146 14.35 7.52 -10.04
C PRO A 146 12.88 7.44 -9.61
N LEU A 147 12.52 6.70 -8.55
CA LEU A 147 11.15 6.71 -8.03
C LEU A 147 10.75 8.07 -7.45
N LEU A 148 11.70 8.92 -7.08
CA LEU A 148 11.43 10.26 -6.56
C LEU A 148 10.90 11.22 -7.63
N ASP A 149 11.15 10.92 -8.90
CA ASP A 149 10.63 11.70 -10.04
C ASP A 149 9.22 11.24 -10.46
N ASP A 150 8.74 10.12 -9.91
CA ASP A 150 7.44 9.54 -10.29
C ASP A 150 6.26 10.13 -9.48
N TYR A 151 6.54 10.94 -8.44
CA TYR A 151 5.52 11.56 -7.60
C TYR A 151 5.92 12.97 -7.14
N ALA A 152 4.94 13.74 -6.67
CA ALA A 152 5.17 15.06 -6.09
C ALA A 152 4.45 15.20 -4.73
N ILE A 153 5.09 15.83 -3.76
CA ILE A 153 4.46 16.08 -2.46
C ILE A 153 3.30 17.07 -2.66
N PRO A 154 2.06 16.77 -2.20
CA PRO A 154 0.94 17.70 -2.29
C PRO A 154 1.28 19.05 -1.63
N SER A 155 0.82 20.16 -2.21
CA SER A 155 1.18 21.52 -1.78
C SER A 155 0.89 21.82 -0.31
N VAL A 156 -0.12 21.17 0.27
CA VAL A 156 -0.49 21.29 1.68
C VAL A 156 0.51 20.62 2.65
N PHE A 157 1.40 19.77 2.15
CA PHE A 157 2.44 19.06 2.91
C PHE A 157 3.87 19.46 2.52
N ASN A 158 4.02 20.59 1.81
CA ASN A 158 5.33 21.03 1.32
C ASN A 158 6.27 21.52 2.45
N GLU A 159 5.73 21.84 3.63
CA GLU A 159 6.51 22.25 4.79
C GLU A 159 7.11 21.05 5.51
N ASP A 160 8.41 20.83 5.32
CA ASP A 160 9.18 19.80 6.01
C ASP A 160 9.89 20.40 7.23
N LEU A 161 9.18 20.46 8.37
CA LEU A 161 9.74 20.98 9.63
C LEU A 161 10.91 20.14 10.16
N LEU A 162 11.03 18.87 9.74
CA LEU A 162 12.12 17.99 10.15
C LEU A 162 13.38 18.17 9.28
N ALA A 163 13.32 18.98 8.22
CA ALA A 163 14.48 19.30 7.38
C ALA A 163 15.58 20.05 8.13
N VAL A 164 15.26 20.73 9.24
CA VAL A 164 16.24 21.41 10.09
C VAL A 164 17.12 20.46 10.89
N LEU A 165 16.70 19.20 11.03
CA LEU A 165 17.45 18.18 11.74
C LEU A 165 18.57 17.63 10.83
N PRO A 166 19.78 17.39 11.39
CA PRO A 166 20.83 16.68 10.68
C PRO A 166 20.33 15.31 10.17
N PRO A 167 20.79 14.84 8.99
CA PRO A 167 20.36 13.57 8.41
C PRO A 167 20.51 12.36 9.35
N GLU A 168 21.48 12.40 10.26
CA GLU A 168 21.81 11.31 11.19
C GLU A 168 20.80 11.15 12.33
N VAL A 169 20.07 12.22 12.66
CA VAL A 169 19.07 12.23 13.75
C VAL A 169 17.66 12.46 13.24
N ARG A 170 17.51 12.77 11.94
CA ARG A 170 16.22 12.96 11.30
C ARG A 170 15.50 11.61 11.25
N PRO A 171 14.27 11.51 11.80
CA PRO A 171 13.48 10.30 11.66
C PRO A 171 13.16 9.99 10.20
N ASP A 172 12.98 8.70 9.91
CA ASP A 172 12.41 8.25 8.64
C ASP A 172 11.07 8.97 8.38
N PHE A 173 10.87 9.44 7.15
CA PHE A 173 9.77 10.36 6.80
C PHE A 173 9.04 9.99 5.51
N ARG A 174 9.45 8.90 4.85
CA ARG A 174 8.84 8.40 3.63
C ARG A 174 9.09 6.91 3.55
N TRP A 175 8.11 6.17 3.03
CA TRP A 175 8.20 4.71 2.88
C TRP A 175 7.61 4.31 1.53
N LEU A 176 8.26 3.39 0.85
CA LEU A 176 7.64 2.61 -0.21
C LEU A 176 6.85 1.47 0.45
N VAL A 177 5.56 1.40 0.15
CA VAL A 177 4.68 0.34 0.66
C VAL A 177 4.13 -0.46 -0.50
N VAL A 178 4.37 -1.76 -0.49
CA VAL A 178 3.89 -2.67 -1.54
C VAL A 178 3.37 -3.92 -0.88
N GLY A 179 2.13 -4.29 -1.14
CA GLY A 179 1.51 -5.48 -0.56
C GLY A 179 0.84 -6.31 -1.65
N PRO A 180 0.74 -7.64 -1.47
CA PRO A 180 -0.11 -8.43 -2.34
C PRO A 180 -1.57 -8.00 -2.18
N ALA A 181 -2.31 -7.99 -3.29
CA ALA A 181 -3.76 -7.97 -3.21
C ALA A 181 -4.24 -9.20 -2.43
N ARG A 182 -5.26 -9.01 -1.59
CA ARG A 182 -5.86 -10.15 -0.88
C ARG A 182 -6.79 -10.88 -1.85
N TYR A 183 -6.24 -11.90 -2.50
CA TYR A 183 -6.90 -12.84 -3.41
C TYR A 183 -7.63 -12.20 -4.60
N GLU A 184 -7.08 -12.45 -5.78
CA GLU A 184 -7.77 -12.50 -7.06
C GLU A 184 -7.59 -13.91 -7.61
N SER A 185 -8.67 -14.59 -8.00
CA SER A 185 -8.56 -15.76 -8.88
C SER A 185 -9.07 -15.35 -10.24
N CYS A 186 -8.17 -14.90 -11.11
CA CYS A 186 -8.51 -14.69 -12.51
C CYS A 186 -8.70 -16.06 -13.18
N GLY A 187 -9.96 -16.45 -13.33
CA GLY A 187 -10.42 -17.62 -14.04
C GLY A 187 -11.42 -17.24 -15.12
N ALA A 188 -11.13 -16.24 -15.95
CA ALA A 188 -11.69 -16.03 -17.30
C ALA A 188 -11.00 -14.80 -17.90
N GLY A 189 -10.50 -14.92 -19.13
CA GLY A 189 -9.66 -13.90 -19.76
C GLY A 189 -10.26 -12.49 -19.74
N ASN A 190 -9.54 -11.59 -19.07
CA ASN A 190 -9.19 -10.27 -19.59
C ASN A 190 -8.06 -9.72 -18.70
N ASP A 191 -6.99 -9.21 -19.31
CA ASP A 191 -5.81 -8.63 -18.65
C ASP A 191 -6.21 -7.62 -17.56
N ARG A 192 -5.92 -7.95 -16.29
CA ARG A 192 -5.71 -7.00 -15.18
C ARG A 192 -4.80 -7.69 -14.15
N ASP A 193 -3.51 -7.35 -14.20
CA ASP A 193 -2.53 -7.65 -13.16
C ASP A 193 -2.72 -6.63 -12.03
N GLU A 194 -3.31 -7.02 -10.90
CA GLU A 194 -3.53 -6.09 -9.79
C GLU A 194 -2.88 -6.63 -8.51
N THR A 195 -1.56 -6.54 -8.45
CA THR A 195 -0.92 -6.34 -7.13
C THR A 195 -1.05 -4.87 -6.77
N GLU A 196 -1.70 -4.60 -5.64
CA GLU A 196 -1.96 -3.23 -5.20
C GLU A 196 -0.70 -2.58 -4.61
N VAL A 197 -0.09 -1.67 -5.39
CA VAL A 197 0.94 -0.77 -4.89
C VAL A 197 0.25 0.35 -4.13
N TYR A 198 0.23 0.25 -2.80
CA TYR A 198 -0.32 1.31 -1.95
C TYR A 198 0.72 2.42 -1.73
N HIS A 199 0.43 3.62 -2.23
CA HIS A 199 1.16 4.81 -1.79
C HIS A 199 0.77 5.13 -0.34
N VAL A 200 1.67 4.89 0.61
CA VAL A 200 1.63 5.57 1.91
C VAL A 200 2.77 6.57 1.95
N LEU A 201 2.51 7.77 1.43
CA LEU A 201 3.27 8.95 1.83
C LEU A 201 2.88 9.27 3.28
N GLY A 202 3.53 8.58 4.20
CA GLY A 202 3.51 8.93 5.61
C GLY A 202 4.26 10.24 5.78
N VAL A 203 3.58 11.36 5.65
CA VAL A 203 4.09 12.62 6.20
C VAL A 203 4.00 12.45 7.70
N THR A 204 5.09 12.02 8.34
CA THR A 204 5.29 12.16 9.79
C THR A 204 5.47 13.64 10.10
N GLY A 205 4.40 14.41 9.93
CA GLY A 205 4.25 15.71 10.53
C GLY A 205 4.05 15.48 12.02
N LEU A 206 5.13 15.46 12.77
CA LEU A 206 5.09 15.80 14.20
C LEU A 206 4.55 17.22 14.27
N VAL A 207 3.23 17.37 14.37
CA VAL A 207 2.61 18.59 14.86
C VAL A 207 2.89 18.61 16.36
N SER A 208 4.13 18.97 16.72
CA SER A 208 4.46 19.30 18.09
C SER A 208 3.70 20.57 18.46
N CYS A 209 2.87 20.43 19.49
CA CYS A 209 2.06 21.44 20.15
C CYS A 209 2.69 22.83 20.27
N GLN A 210 1.90 23.86 19.95
CA GLN A 210 1.49 24.87 20.95
C GLN A 210 -0.02 25.06 20.87
#